data_AF-A0A6M0FW46-F1
#
_entry.id   AF-A0A6M0FW46-F1
#
_cell.length_a   1.000
_cell.length_b   1.000
_cell.length_c   1.000
_cell.angle_alpha   90.00
_cell.angle_beta   90.00
_cell.angle_gamma   90.00
#
_symmetry.space_group_name_H-M   'P 1'
#
loop_
_entity.id
_entity.type
_entity.pdbx_description
1 polymer ?
#
loop_
_entity_poly.entity_id
_entity_poly.type
_entity_poly.pdbx_seq_one_letter_code
_entity_poly.pdbx_strand_id
1 'polypeptide(L)'
;MKQSQASKFIYGINLKSSIFNLQLLDPNPTVFFVEVQFQEDEFIYHRLFAEIFVFLQQNPQYTHWQAVVIFPSKSLEPEDVGVYSLLLESTQVQRFYLNKLEQVQ
;
A
#
# COMPACT_ATOMS: atom_id res chain seq x y z
N MET A 1 -33.43 -16.73 -16.31
CA MET A 1 -32.73 -15.43 -16.30
C MET A 1 -31.44 -15.60 -15.52
N LYS A 2 -30.35 -15.89 -16.22
CA LYS A 2 -29.01 -16.09 -15.64
C LYS A 2 -28.02 -15.36 -16.54
N GLN A 3 -27.00 -14.81 -15.87
CA GLN A 3 -25.75 -14.25 -16.39
C GLN A 3 -25.78 -12.80 -16.85
N SER A 4 -25.52 -11.90 -15.90
CA SER A 4 -24.69 -10.71 -16.17
C SER A 4 -23.25 -11.11 -15.85
N GLN A 5 -22.48 -11.44 -16.88
CA GLN A 5 -21.03 -11.58 -16.79
C GLN A 5 -20.46 -10.15 -16.72
N ALA A 6 -20.07 -9.72 -15.53
CA ALA A 6 -19.22 -8.54 -15.39
C ALA A 6 -17.86 -8.88 -16.02
N SER A 7 -17.52 -8.13 -17.06
CA SER A 7 -16.36 -8.32 -17.91
C SER A 7 -15.07 -8.49 -17.11
N LYS A 8 -14.52 -9.69 -17.18
CA LYS A 8 -13.17 -10.04 -16.73
C LYS A 8 -12.20 -9.64 -17.82
N PHE A 9 -11.66 -8.42 -17.74
CA PHE A 9 -10.48 -7.97 -18.49
C PHE A 9 -9.65 -7.10 -17.55
N ILE A 10 -8.42 -7.53 -17.22
CA ILE A 10 -7.17 -6.75 -17.34
C ILE A 10 -6.00 -7.76 -17.22
N TYR A 11 -5.15 -7.72 -18.25
CA TYR A 11 -3.91 -8.46 -18.41
C TYR A 11 -2.85 -7.95 -17.41
N GLY A 12 -2.08 -8.89 -16.85
CA GLY A 12 -0.72 -8.66 -16.35
C GLY A 12 -0.60 -7.82 -15.08
N ILE A 13 -0.30 -8.49 -13.96
CA ILE A 13 0.18 -7.89 -12.70
C ILE A 13 -0.86 -6.94 -12.07
N ASN A 14 -1.62 -7.43 -11.08
CA ASN A 14 -2.66 -6.66 -10.38
C ASN A 14 -2.07 -5.37 -9.75
N LEU A 15 -2.15 -4.27 -10.48
CA LEU A 15 -2.17 -2.92 -9.92
C LEU A 15 -3.51 -2.75 -9.18
N LYS A 16 -3.52 -3.04 -7.88
CA LYS A 16 -4.44 -2.35 -6.95
C LYS A 16 -3.73 -1.33 -6.06
N SER A 17 -2.40 -1.33 -6.05
CA SER A 17 -1.57 -0.28 -5.46
C SER A 17 -1.28 0.79 -6.51
N SER A 18 -1.69 2.03 -6.25
CA SER A 18 -1.37 3.17 -7.11
C SER A 18 0.08 3.58 -6.82
N ILE A 19 1.05 2.91 -7.43
CA ILE A 19 2.47 3.28 -7.33
C ILE A 19 2.66 4.58 -8.12
N PHE A 20 2.86 5.69 -7.41
CA PHE A 20 3.21 6.98 -8.00
C PHE A 20 4.71 7.21 -7.86
N ASN A 21 5.41 7.21 -8.99
CA ASN A 21 6.80 7.64 -9.03
C ASN A 21 6.87 9.17 -9.15
N LEU A 22 7.05 9.85 -8.03
CA LEU A 22 7.41 11.27 -8.00
C LEU A 22 8.94 11.39 -8.07
N GLN A 23 9.47 11.40 -9.28
CA GLN A 23 10.89 11.58 -9.51
C GLN A 23 11.26 13.06 -9.28
N LEU A 24 11.42 13.45 -8.02
CA LEU A 24 12.16 14.66 -7.67
C LEU A 24 13.64 14.40 -8.01
N LEU A 25 14.37 15.41 -8.48
CA LEU A 25 15.82 15.35 -8.77
C LEU A 25 16.60 15.15 -7.46
N ASP A 26 16.49 13.95 -6.89
CA ASP A 26 17.11 13.56 -5.62
C ASP A 26 18.32 12.67 -5.93
N PRO A 27 19.54 13.00 -5.45
CA PRO A 27 20.69 12.11 -5.52
C PRO A 27 20.44 10.76 -4.82
N ASN A 28 19.45 10.67 -3.93
CA ASN A 28 18.98 9.45 -3.29
C ASN A 28 17.51 9.20 -3.63
N PRO A 29 17.22 8.62 -4.81
CA PRO A 29 15.84 8.48 -5.27
C PRO A 29 15.05 7.60 -4.30
N THR A 30 13.97 8.18 -3.77
CA THR A 30 12.99 7.51 -2.92
C THR A 30 11.82 7.03 -3.77
N VAL A 31 11.46 5.76 -3.67
CA VAL A 31 10.20 5.25 -4.25
C VAL A 31 9.08 5.29 -3.21
N PHE A 32 7.90 5.73 -3.63
CA PHE A 32 6.70 5.80 -2.80
C PHE A 32 5.69 4.74 -3.22
N PHE A 33 5.19 3.99 -2.25
CA PHE A 33 4.11 3.02 -2.42
C PHE A 33 2.85 3.53 -1.72
N VAL A 34 1.71 3.41 -2.38
CA VAL A 34 0.42 3.79 -1.79
C VAL A 34 -0.55 2.64 -1.94
N GLU A 35 -1.09 2.19 -0.81
CA GLU A 35 -2.14 1.17 -0.73
C GLU A 35 -3.39 1.78 -0.10
N VAL A 36 -4.54 1.60 -0.75
CA VAL A 36 -5.82 2.10 -0.25
C VAL A 36 -6.78 0.93 -0.07
N GLN A 37 -7.16 0.67 1.17
CA GLN A 37 -7.90 -0.54 1.54
C GLN A 37 -9.28 -0.21 2.11
N PHE A 38 -10.33 -0.49 1.33
CA PHE A 38 -11.74 -0.28 1.71
C PHE A 38 -12.46 -1.54 2.24
N GLN A 39 -11.77 -2.67 2.28
CA GLN A 39 -12.34 -3.96 2.71
C GLN A 39 -11.45 -4.58 3.78
N GLU A 40 -12.00 -5.44 4.63
CA GLU A 40 -11.18 -6.23 5.56
C GLU A 40 -10.24 -7.13 4.76
N ASP A 41 -8.96 -7.13 5.15
CA ASP A 41 -7.92 -7.95 4.53
C ASP A 41 -6.81 -8.23 5.53
N GLU A 42 -6.90 -9.37 6.21
CA GLU A 42 -5.91 -9.86 7.16
C GLU A 42 -4.50 -9.98 6.56
N PHE A 43 -4.39 -10.09 5.24
CA PHE A 43 -3.13 -10.29 4.52
C PHE A 43 -2.63 -9.04 3.79
N ILE A 44 -3.17 -7.86 4.07
CA ILE A 44 -2.72 -6.61 3.43
C ILE A 44 -1.22 -6.39 3.60
N TYR A 45 -0.69 -6.53 4.82
CA TYR A 45 0.73 -6.29 5.09
C TYR A 45 1.62 -7.37 4.48
N HIS A 46 1.17 -8.63 4.46
CA HIS A 46 1.89 -9.70 3.77
C HIS A 46 2.11 -9.38 2.29
N ARG A 47 1.05 -8.93 1.62
CA ARG A 47 1.07 -8.62 0.19
C ARG A 47 1.85 -7.35 -0.11
N LEU A 48 1.59 -6.29 0.67
CA LEU A 48 2.26 -5.00 0.52
C LEU A 48 3.78 -5.14 0.62
N PHE A 49 4.28 -5.79 1.68
CA PHE A 49 5.72 -5.93 1.86
C PHE A 49 6.35 -6.89 0.85
N ALA A 50 5.64 -7.95 0.43
CA ALA A 50 6.11 -8.79 -0.66
C ALA A 50 6.28 -7.99 -1.97
N GLU A 51 5.29 -7.18 -2.34
CA GLU A 51 5.34 -6.33 -3.53
C GLU A 51 6.45 -5.29 -3.46
N ILE A 52 6.59 -4.59 -2.32
CA ILE A 52 7.65 -3.59 -2.12
C ILE A 52 9.03 -4.24 -2.29
N PHE A 53 9.29 -5.38 -1.64
CA PHE A 53 10.62 -5.99 -1.69
C PHE A 53 10.94 -6.63 -3.04
N VAL A 54 9.94 -7.17 -3.75
CA VAL A 54 10.10 -7.60 -5.15
C VAL A 54 10.41 -6.39 -6.04
N PHE A 55 9.72 -5.27 -5.86
CA PHE A 55 10.00 -4.05 -6.63
C PHE A 55 11.42 -3.54 -6.39
N LEU A 56 11.85 -3.44 -5.13
CA LEU A 56 13.19 -2.96 -4.77
C LEU A 56 14.29 -3.88 -5.30
N GLN A 57 14.08 -5.20 -5.29
CA GLN A 57 14.99 -6.16 -5.89
C GLN A 57 15.17 -5.90 -7.40
N GLN A 58 14.10 -5.54 -8.10
CA GLN A 58 14.12 -5.28 -9.54
C GLN A 58 14.64 -3.88 -9.90
N ASN A 59 14.66 -2.95 -8.93
CA ASN A 59 14.97 -1.54 -9.15
C ASN A 59 16.05 -1.04 -8.16
N PRO A 60 17.31 -1.51 -8.29
CA PRO A 60 18.38 -1.18 -7.36
C PRO A 60 18.79 0.30 -7.38
N GLN A 61 18.29 1.10 -8.33
CA GLN A 61 18.52 2.54 -8.37
C GLN A 61 17.86 3.28 -7.20
N TYR A 62 16.79 2.74 -6.60
CA TYR A 62 16.15 3.36 -5.42
C TYR A 62 16.90 2.97 -4.15
N THR A 63 17.44 3.96 -3.46
CA THR A 63 18.18 3.74 -2.20
C THR A 63 17.30 3.90 -0.97
N HIS A 64 16.10 4.46 -1.14
CA HIS A 64 15.12 4.67 -0.08
C HIS A 64 13.71 4.28 -0.56
N TRP A 65 12.86 3.88 0.38
CA TRP A 65 11.46 3.61 0.12
C TRP A 65 10.57 4.11 1.25
N GLN A 66 9.35 4.51 0.89
CA GLN A 66 8.28 4.83 1.83
C GLN A 66 6.97 4.20 1.36
N ALA A 67 6.13 3.83 2.31
CA ALA A 67 4.79 3.31 2.05
C ALA A 67 3.74 4.10 2.82
N VAL A 68 2.61 4.34 2.17
CA VAL A 68 1.42 4.95 2.77
C VAL A 68 0.28 3.95 2.63
N VAL A 69 -0.34 3.59 3.74
CA VAL A 69 -1.53 2.73 3.77
C VAL A 69 -2.71 3.56 4.27
N ILE A 70 -3.78 3.61 3.47
CA ILE A 70 -4.96 4.41 3.76
C ILE A 70 -6.15 3.48 3.98
N PHE A 71 -6.77 3.61 5.16
CA PHE A 71 -8.00 2.91 5.53
C PHE A 71 -9.15 3.91 5.71
N PRO A 72 -10.41 3.56 5.39
CA PRO A 72 -11.57 4.34 5.79
C PRO A 72 -11.66 4.54 7.31
N SER A 73 -11.35 3.49 8.08
CA SER A 73 -11.37 3.50 9.54
C SER A 73 -10.32 2.54 10.10
N LYS A 74 -9.91 2.76 11.36
CA LYS A 74 -8.98 1.84 12.04
C LYS A 74 -9.51 0.41 12.18
N SER A 75 -10.83 0.22 12.17
CA SER A 75 -11.45 -1.11 12.25
C SER A 75 -11.21 -1.99 11.02
N LEU A 76 -10.78 -1.43 9.90
CA LEU A 76 -10.43 -2.19 8.69
C LEU A 76 -8.95 -2.58 8.63
N GLU A 77 -8.15 -2.08 9.56
CA GLU A 77 -6.77 -2.50 9.71
C GLU A 77 -6.71 -3.80 10.53
N PRO A 78 -5.93 -4.81 10.09
CA PRO A 78 -5.72 -6.02 10.88
C PRO A 78 -5.18 -5.72 12.29
N GLU A 79 -5.74 -6.35 13.30
CA GLU A 79 -5.28 -6.19 14.69
C GLU A 79 -3.93 -6.86 14.93
N ASP A 80 -3.71 -8.04 14.33
CA ASP A 80 -2.45 -8.76 14.40
C ASP A 80 -1.51 -8.33 13.26
N VAL A 81 -0.57 -7.47 13.62
CA VAL A 81 0.47 -7.00 12.71
C VAL A 81 1.75 -7.86 12.76
N GLY A 82 1.80 -8.83 13.68
CA GLY A 82 2.81 -9.88 13.80
C GLY A 82 4.25 -9.47 13.48
N VAL A 83 4.83 -10.17 12.50
CA VAL A 83 6.23 -10.02 12.05
C VAL A 83 6.53 -8.67 11.39
N TYR A 84 5.49 -7.87 11.09
CA TYR A 84 5.62 -6.57 10.43
C TYR A 84 5.61 -5.40 11.40
N SER A 85 5.41 -5.64 12.70
CA SER A 85 5.42 -4.61 13.76
C SER A 85 6.56 -3.61 13.62
N LEU A 86 7.82 -4.09 13.52
CA LEU A 86 8.99 -3.23 13.37
C LEU A 86 8.92 -2.31 12.13
N LEU A 87 8.40 -2.81 11.00
CA LEU A 87 8.24 -2.00 9.78
C LEU A 87 7.11 -0.98 9.94
N LEU A 88 6.01 -1.37 10.57
CA LEU A 88 4.82 -0.54 10.80
C LEU A 88 5.00 0.52 11.89
N GLU A 89 6.01 0.34 12.75
CA GLU A 89 6.46 1.32 13.75
C GLU A 89 7.55 2.25 13.21
N SER A 90 8.17 1.88 12.08
CA SER A 90 9.20 2.70 11.44
C SER A 90 8.60 3.95 10.77
N THR A 91 9.43 4.96 10.56
CA THR A 91 9.04 6.15 9.80
C THR A 91 8.79 5.86 8.31
N GLN A 92 9.20 4.70 7.80
CA GLN A 92 9.03 4.33 6.40
C GLN A 92 7.58 3.99 6.05
N VAL A 93 6.76 3.62 7.03
CA VAL A 93 5.36 3.26 6.80
C VAL A 93 4.43 4.22 7.54
N GLN A 94 3.59 4.92 6.79
CA GLN A 94 2.58 5.81 7.35
C GLN A 94 1.19 5.20 7.16
N ARG A 95 0.41 5.12 8.25
CA ARG A 95 -0.97 4.62 8.25
C ARG A 95 -1.93 5.78 8.47
N PHE A 96 -2.80 6.03 7.50
CA PHE A 96 -3.82 7.06 7.56
C PHE A 96 -5.22 6.44 7.66
N TYR A 97 -6.08 7.06 8.47
CA TYR A 97 -7.47 6.65 8.65
C TYR A 97 -8.38 7.82 8.29
N LEU A 98 -9.20 7.66 7.25
CA LEU A 98 -10.00 8.76 6.69
C LEU A 98 -11.05 9.27 7.68
N ASN A 99 -11.64 8.39 8.49
CA ASN A 99 -12.61 8.78 9.53
C ASN A 99 -12.03 9.65 10.65
N LYS A 100 -10.69 9.80 10.74
CA LYS A 100 -10.04 10.75 11.67
C LYS A 100 -9.81 12.13 11.05
N LEU A 101 -9.95 12.28 9.73
CA LEU A 101 -9.75 13.55 9.02
C LEU A 101 -11.03 14.42 9.00
N GLU A 102 -12.20 13.83 9.25
CA GLU A 102 -13.47 14.56 9.32
C GLU A 102 -13.67 15.36 10.63
N GLN A 103 -12.72 15.28 11.57
CA GLN A 103 -12.80 15.99 12.87
C GLN A 103 -12.03 17.32 12.90
N VAL A 104 -11.57 17.83 11.76
CA VAL A 104 -11.01 19.18 11.68
C VAL A 104 -12.14 20.15 11.31
N GLN A 105 -12.81 20.68 12.34
CA GLN A 105 -13.66 21.88 12.27
C GLN A 105 -12.88 23.10 12.77
#